data_AF-A0A369TBL4-F1
#
_entry.id   AF-A0A369TBL4-F1
#
_cell.length_a   1.000
_cell.length_b   1.000
_cell.length_c   1.000
_cell.angle_alpha   90.00
_cell.angle_beta   90.00
_cell.angle_gamma   90.00
#
_symmetry.space_group_name_H-M   'P 1'
#
loop_
_entity.id
_entity.type
_entity.pdbx_description
1 polymer ?
#
loop_
_entity_poly.entity_id
_entity_poly.type
_entity_poly.pdbx_seq_one_letter_code
_entity_poly.pdbx_strand_id
1 'polypeptide(L)'
;MCLVSLSRQAAEERETKRGKQKMRTAFGINRMAASVLAVSLFLAPAAATAQQPVALPSGGLVNAPVKTYTDLRFDQVIRQAYDLSCGAAAVATLLKHGWDVPTDEKQVIDTIVAQADQEQQKKIAKSGFSMLELKEYGESRGFAVGGFRIDEVEKLQKLKVPAITLTNIRGYNHFVVIKGVRNGRVFVADPAFGNRVRSLEDFDEEWNGVVLVFVRRDLSASGFKLEAGAAPPTRELVVLLNPVLSNIRPLPGEF
;
A
#
# COMPACT_ATOMS: atom_id res chain seq x y z
N MET A 1 54.58 10.48 -48.17
CA MET A 1 53.44 9.68 -48.72
C MET A 1 52.13 10.18 -48.13
N CYS A 2 51.80 11.43 -48.45
CA CYS A 2 50.60 12.15 -48.03
C CYS A 2 50.07 12.81 -49.30
N LEU A 3 49.10 12.20 -49.98
CA LEU A 3 48.30 12.79 -51.08
C LEU A 3 47.30 11.83 -51.80
N VAL A 4 47.15 10.56 -51.38
CA VAL A 4 46.26 9.60 -52.09
C VAL A 4 44.98 9.20 -51.32
N SER A 5 44.78 9.60 -50.06
CA SER A 5 43.57 9.20 -49.30
C SER A 5 42.43 10.23 -49.26
N LEU A 6 42.66 11.51 -49.62
CA LEU A 6 41.61 12.54 -49.58
C LEU A 6 40.67 12.55 -50.80
N SER A 7 41.05 11.92 -51.91
CA SER A 7 40.25 11.91 -53.15
C SER A 7 39.18 10.81 -53.19
N ARG A 8 39.19 9.83 -52.27
CA ARG A 8 38.13 8.82 -52.15
C ARG A 8 36.94 9.27 -51.29
N GLN A 9 37.15 10.07 -50.25
CA GLN A 9 36.05 10.51 -49.36
C GLN A 9 35.10 11.54 -49.99
N ALA A 10 35.54 12.32 -50.98
CA ALA A 10 34.68 13.33 -51.62
C ALA A 10 33.73 12.76 -52.70
N ALA A 11 33.96 11.52 -53.17
CA ALA A 11 33.13 10.88 -54.19
C ALA A 11 31.88 10.20 -53.59
N GLU A 12 32.00 9.64 -52.38
CA GLU A 12 30.94 8.89 -51.70
C GLU A 12 29.82 9.79 -51.14
N GLU A 13 30.16 11.03 -50.72
CA GLU A 13 29.17 12.02 -50.29
C GLU A 13 28.33 12.62 -51.43
N ARG A 14 28.84 12.59 -52.67
CA ARG A 14 28.13 13.14 -53.83
C ARG A 14 27.06 12.18 -54.38
N GLU A 15 27.25 10.87 -54.25
CA GLU A 15 26.25 9.89 -54.68
C GLU A 15 25.06 9.79 -53.71
N THR A 16 25.30 9.90 -52.40
CA THR A 16 24.23 9.85 -51.37
C THR A 16 23.31 11.07 -51.40
N LYS A 17 23.80 12.25 -51.78
CA LYS A 17 22.95 13.46 -51.95
C LYS A 17 22.11 13.42 -53.24
N ARG A 18 22.59 12.78 -54.31
CA ARG A 18 21.84 12.65 -55.58
C ARG A 18 20.64 11.69 -55.47
N GLY A 19 20.72 10.69 -54.59
CA GLY A 19 19.60 9.77 -54.29
C GLY A 19 18.47 10.39 -53.48
N LYS A 20 18.76 11.36 -52.59
CA LYS A 20 17.74 12.01 -51.73
C LYS A 20 16.93 13.10 -52.43
N GLN A 21 17.38 13.58 -53.59
CA GLN A 21 16.72 14.69 -54.29
C GLN A 21 15.65 14.26 -55.31
N LYS A 22 15.57 12.98 -55.68
CA LYS A 22 14.60 12.46 -56.65
C LYS A 22 13.33 11.82 -56.06
N MET A 23 13.11 11.92 -54.75
CA MET A 23 11.93 11.34 -54.08
C MET A 23 11.08 12.40 -53.37
N ARG A 24 11.04 13.62 -53.89
CA ARG A 24 10.25 14.73 -53.34
C ARG A 24 9.42 15.46 -54.40
N THR A 25 8.77 14.74 -55.30
CA THR A 25 7.73 15.33 -56.16
C THR A 25 6.80 14.23 -56.64
N ALA A 26 5.64 14.13 -55.98
CA ALA A 26 4.38 13.52 -56.43
C ALA A 26 3.73 12.66 -55.33
N PHE A 27 3.15 13.31 -54.32
CA PHE A 27 1.81 12.96 -53.82
C PHE A 27 1.39 14.04 -52.82
N GLY A 28 0.67 15.05 -53.34
CA GLY A 28 0.02 16.05 -52.52
C GLY A 28 -1.32 15.50 -52.05
N ILE A 29 -1.43 15.13 -50.78
CA ILE A 29 -2.69 15.06 -50.03
C ILE A 29 -2.40 15.39 -48.56
N ASN A 30 -2.97 16.49 -48.06
CA ASN A 30 -3.20 16.87 -46.66
C ASN A 30 -2.15 16.55 -45.58
N ARG A 31 -1.12 17.41 -45.45
CA ARG A 31 -0.23 17.40 -44.27
C ARG A 31 -0.85 18.02 -43.01
N MET A 32 -1.86 18.89 -43.13
CA MET A 32 -2.55 19.46 -41.96
C MET A 32 -3.54 18.49 -41.29
N ALA A 33 -4.20 17.62 -42.06
CA ALA A 33 -5.13 16.64 -41.49
C ALA A 33 -4.40 15.57 -40.63
N ALA A 34 -3.19 15.19 -41.04
CA ALA A 34 -2.37 14.24 -40.28
C ALA A 34 -1.87 14.81 -38.94
N SER A 35 -1.63 16.13 -38.85
CA SER A 35 -1.21 16.78 -37.60
C SER A 35 -2.36 16.94 -36.60
N VAL A 36 -3.58 17.23 -37.09
CA VAL A 36 -4.77 17.32 -36.22
C VAL A 36 -5.18 15.94 -35.70
N LEU A 37 -5.04 14.88 -36.51
CA LEU A 37 -5.31 13.50 -36.11
C LEU A 37 -4.26 12.95 -35.11
N ALA A 38 -3.01 13.41 -35.19
CA ALA A 38 -1.97 13.03 -34.23
C ALA A 38 -2.11 13.76 -32.88
N VAL A 39 -2.59 15.00 -32.87
CA VAL A 39 -2.86 15.75 -31.63
C VAL A 39 -4.13 15.27 -30.92
N SER A 40 -5.14 14.81 -31.67
CA SER A 40 -6.37 14.24 -31.08
C SER A 40 -6.17 12.85 -30.45
N LEU A 41 -5.13 12.10 -30.83
CA LEU A 41 -4.78 10.83 -30.18
C LEU A 41 -4.07 10.99 -28.82
N PHE A 42 -3.56 12.18 -28.48
CA PHE A 42 -2.94 12.45 -27.17
C PHE A 42 -3.93 12.93 -26.11
N LEU A 43 -5.22 13.07 -26.45
CA LEU A 43 -6.29 13.46 -25.54
C LEU A 43 -7.26 12.30 -25.25
N ALA A 44 -6.74 11.08 -25.13
CA ALA A 44 -7.53 9.96 -24.64
C ALA A 44 -7.54 10.00 -23.10
N PRO A 45 -8.72 10.05 -22.43
CA PRO A 45 -8.78 9.91 -20.99
C PRO A 45 -8.32 8.50 -20.61
N ALA A 46 -7.19 8.43 -19.93
CA ALA A 46 -6.75 7.22 -19.25
C ALA A 46 -7.76 6.86 -18.15
N ALA A 47 -8.02 5.55 -18.02
CA ALA A 47 -8.87 4.90 -17.02
C ALA A 47 -10.39 5.02 -17.21
N ALA A 48 -10.93 4.34 -18.23
CA ALA A 48 -12.32 3.89 -18.19
C ALA A 48 -12.43 2.70 -17.21
N THR A 49 -13.00 2.93 -16.03
CA THR A 49 -13.48 1.84 -15.17
C THR A 49 -14.51 1.03 -15.94
N ALA A 50 -14.28 -0.27 -16.16
CA ALA A 50 -15.26 -1.13 -16.79
C ALA A 50 -16.52 -1.17 -15.91
N GLN A 51 -17.58 -0.51 -16.35
CA GLN A 51 -18.91 -0.58 -15.73
C GLN A 51 -19.71 -1.66 -16.46
N GLN A 52 -20.40 -2.51 -15.71
CA GLN A 52 -21.30 -3.51 -16.27
C GLN A 52 -22.72 -3.24 -15.79
N PRO A 53 -23.73 -3.30 -16.67
CA PRO A 53 -25.12 -3.15 -16.26
C PRO A 53 -25.55 -4.38 -15.44
N VAL A 54 -25.95 -4.15 -14.20
CA VAL A 54 -26.50 -5.16 -13.30
C VAL A 54 -28.01 -4.92 -13.17
N ALA A 55 -28.81 -5.96 -13.40
CA ALA A 55 -30.26 -5.90 -13.23
C ALA A 55 -30.64 -5.99 -11.74
N LEU A 56 -31.42 -5.02 -11.27
CA LEU A 56 -32.00 -5.02 -9.93
C LEU A 56 -33.28 -5.87 -9.91
N PRO A 57 -33.66 -6.41 -8.73
CA PRO A 57 -34.94 -7.10 -8.55
C PRO A 57 -36.17 -6.25 -8.90
N SER A 58 -36.03 -4.91 -8.86
CA SER A 58 -37.04 -3.93 -9.24
C SER A 58 -37.13 -3.66 -10.76
N GLY A 59 -36.34 -4.35 -11.59
CA GLY A 59 -36.37 -4.23 -13.05
C GLY A 59 -35.52 -3.09 -13.63
N GLY A 60 -34.84 -2.30 -12.80
CA GLY A 60 -33.89 -1.26 -13.24
C GLY A 60 -32.50 -1.83 -13.51
N LEU A 61 -31.77 -1.26 -14.48
CA LEU A 61 -30.35 -1.52 -14.69
C LEU A 61 -29.51 -0.48 -13.95
N VAL A 62 -28.56 -0.92 -13.13
CA VAL A 62 -27.57 -0.04 -12.51
C VAL A 62 -26.18 -0.36 -13.04
N ASN A 63 -25.42 0.67 -13.35
CA ASN A 63 -24.02 0.53 -13.71
C ASN A 63 -23.21 0.37 -12.42
N ALA A 64 -22.82 -0.87 -12.11
CA ALA A 64 -21.93 -1.16 -11.00
C ALA A 64 -20.48 -1.16 -11.51
N PRO A 65 -19.52 -0.59 -10.76
CA PRO A 65 -18.10 -0.72 -11.09
C PRO A 65 -17.69 -2.19 -10.97
N VAL A 66 -17.07 -2.74 -12.01
CA VAL A 66 -16.51 -4.10 -11.94
C VAL A 66 -15.24 -4.05 -11.11
N LYS A 67 -15.26 -4.74 -9.96
CA LYS A 67 -14.06 -5.00 -9.15
C LYS A 67 -13.56 -6.41 -9.45
N THR A 68 -12.25 -6.57 -9.61
CA THR A 68 -11.64 -7.91 -9.73
C THR A 68 -11.65 -8.63 -8.38
N TYR A 69 -11.48 -9.95 -8.38
CA TYR A 69 -11.31 -10.73 -7.15
C TYR A 69 -10.14 -10.20 -6.31
N THR A 70 -9.05 -9.79 -6.96
CA THR A 70 -7.89 -9.18 -6.30
C THR A 70 -8.27 -7.87 -5.63
N ASP A 71 -9.01 -6.99 -6.32
CA ASP A 71 -9.44 -5.70 -5.74
C ASP A 71 -10.35 -5.89 -4.53
N LEU A 72 -11.22 -6.90 -4.55
CA LEU A 72 -12.08 -7.25 -3.41
C LEU A 72 -11.25 -7.82 -2.25
N ARG A 73 -10.27 -8.67 -2.55
CA ARG A 73 -9.38 -9.26 -1.54
C ARG A 73 -8.56 -8.19 -0.80
N PHE A 74 -8.08 -7.17 -1.51
CA PHE A 74 -7.32 -6.05 -0.95
C PHE A 74 -8.17 -4.81 -0.65
N ASP A 75 -9.49 -4.96 -0.51
CA ASP A 75 -10.37 -3.83 -0.16
C ASP A 75 -9.94 -3.21 1.18
N GLN A 76 -9.66 -1.91 1.17
CA GLN A 76 -9.09 -1.18 2.32
C GLN A 76 -7.74 -1.74 2.85
N VAL A 77 -6.92 -2.36 1.98
CA VAL A 77 -5.57 -2.83 2.32
C VAL A 77 -4.58 -2.35 1.26
N ILE A 78 -3.49 -1.73 1.68
CA ILE A 78 -2.38 -1.43 0.78
C ILE A 78 -1.58 -2.72 0.58
N ARG A 79 -1.62 -3.23 -0.65
CA ARG A 79 -0.83 -4.38 -1.07
C ARG A 79 0.66 -4.00 -1.11
N GLN A 80 1.50 -4.81 -0.50
CA GLN A 80 2.95 -4.62 -0.54
C GLN A 80 3.48 -4.83 -1.98
N ALA A 81 4.38 -3.96 -2.41
CA ALA A 81 5.04 -4.02 -3.71
C ALA A 81 6.54 -4.36 -3.64
N TYR A 82 7.16 -4.19 -2.47
CA TYR A 82 8.60 -4.40 -2.27
C TYR A 82 8.86 -5.63 -1.40
N ASP A 83 10.08 -6.16 -1.47
CA ASP A 83 10.51 -7.24 -0.60
C ASP A 83 10.74 -6.71 0.81
N LEU A 84 10.33 -7.49 1.82
CA LEU A 84 10.49 -7.16 3.26
C LEU A 84 9.80 -5.86 3.71
N SER A 85 8.84 -5.34 2.95
CA SER A 85 8.12 -4.09 3.25
C SER A 85 6.76 -4.27 3.93
N CYS A 86 6.40 -5.50 4.32
CA CYS A 86 5.12 -5.80 4.97
C CYS A 86 4.78 -4.86 6.13
N GLY A 87 5.78 -4.49 6.96
CA GLY A 87 5.61 -3.53 8.05
C GLY A 87 5.24 -2.12 7.57
N ALA A 88 5.93 -1.62 6.54
CA ALA A 88 5.63 -0.31 5.94
C ALA A 88 4.25 -0.29 5.29
N ALA A 89 3.86 -1.35 4.58
CA ALA A 89 2.54 -1.47 3.98
C ALA A 89 1.42 -1.62 5.04
N ALA A 90 1.69 -2.30 6.16
CA ALA A 90 0.77 -2.40 7.29
C ALA A 90 0.52 -1.03 7.94
N VAL A 91 1.59 -0.25 8.19
CA VAL A 91 1.48 1.14 8.68
C VAL A 91 0.71 2.01 7.69
N ALA A 92 1.06 1.95 6.41
CA ALA A 92 0.36 2.72 5.38
C ALA A 92 -1.14 2.37 5.36
N THR A 93 -1.48 1.07 5.41
CA THR A 93 -2.87 0.59 5.48
C THR A 93 -3.60 1.16 6.69
N LEU A 94 -2.96 1.07 7.87
CA LEU A 94 -3.52 1.56 9.12
C LEU A 94 -3.78 3.07 9.07
N LEU A 95 -2.82 3.86 8.60
CA LEU A 95 -2.93 5.30 8.53
C LEU A 95 -3.97 5.75 7.50
N LYS A 96 -3.92 5.19 6.28
CA LYS A 96 -4.80 5.56 5.17
C LYS A 96 -6.24 5.16 5.41
N HIS A 97 -6.49 3.90 5.79
CA HIS A 97 -7.85 3.38 5.91
C HIS A 97 -8.39 3.41 7.33
N GLY A 98 -7.52 3.33 8.34
CA GLY A 98 -7.93 3.46 9.74
C GLY A 98 -8.14 4.91 10.16
N TRP A 99 -7.17 5.78 9.87
CA TRP A 99 -7.13 7.16 10.38
C TRP A 99 -7.38 8.24 9.33
N ASP A 100 -7.69 7.85 8.08
CA ASP A 100 -7.94 8.78 6.96
C ASP A 100 -6.73 9.71 6.66
N VAL A 101 -5.51 9.22 6.95
CA VAL A 101 -4.26 9.93 6.69
C VAL A 101 -3.67 9.40 5.39
N PRO A 102 -3.68 10.17 4.28
CA PRO A 102 -3.21 9.69 2.99
C PRO A 102 -1.73 9.30 3.08
N THR A 103 -1.47 8.00 3.09
CA THR A 103 -0.14 7.42 3.26
C THR A 103 -0.01 6.22 2.35
N ASP A 104 1.09 6.14 1.60
CA ASP A 104 1.38 5.04 0.70
C ASP A 104 2.64 4.29 1.18
N GLU A 105 2.77 3.01 0.82
CA GLU A 105 3.89 2.14 1.22
C GLU A 105 5.25 2.79 0.93
N LYS A 106 5.44 3.27 -0.31
CA LYS A 106 6.70 3.91 -0.72
C LYS A 106 7.04 5.12 0.14
N GLN A 107 6.05 5.92 0.52
CA GLN A 107 6.27 7.10 1.36
C GLN A 107 6.77 6.70 2.76
N VAL A 108 6.23 5.62 3.33
CA VAL A 108 6.69 5.09 4.62
C VAL A 108 8.14 4.64 4.51
N ILE A 109 8.46 3.84 3.48
CA ILE A 109 9.82 3.34 3.20
C ILE A 109 10.80 4.51 3.07
N ASP A 110 10.52 5.45 2.18
CA ASP A 110 11.41 6.58 1.88
C ASP A 110 11.67 7.41 3.15
N THR A 111 10.65 7.62 3.99
CA THR A 111 10.78 8.42 5.22
C THR A 111 11.66 7.72 6.25
N ILE A 112 11.43 6.42 6.49
CA ILE A 112 12.20 5.65 7.46
C ILE A 112 13.67 5.56 7.00
N VAL A 113 13.90 5.22 5.72
CA VAL A 113 15.26 5.10 5.16
C VAL A 113 16.00 6.43 5.18
N ALA A 114 15.32 7.56 4.95
CA ALA A 114 15.93 8.88 5.01
C ALA A 114 16.35 9.30 6.42
N GLN A 115 15.70 8.78 7.46
CA GLN A 115 16.03 9.04 8.87
C GLN A 115 17.02 8.04 9.46
N ALA A 116 17.20 6.88 8.80
CA ALA A 116 18.05 5.80 9.26
C ALA A 116 19.54 6.04 8.96
N ASP A 117 20.39 5.67 9.92
CA ASP A 117 21.84 5.62 9.75
C ASP A 117 22.24 4.53 8.73
N GLN A 118 23.48 4.59 8.23
CA GLN A 118 23.96 3.60 7.25
C GLN A 118 23.84 2.14 7.73
N GLU A 119 24.08 1.88 9.01
CA GLU A 119 23.94 0.54 9.59
C GLU A 119 22.47 0.10 9.70
N GLN A 120 21.57 1.03 10.06
CA GLN A 120 20.13 0.76 10.08
C GLN A 120 19.59 0.50 8.68
N GLN A 121 20.01 1.26 7.67
CA GLN A 121 19.62 1.02 6.27
C GLN A 121 20.03 -0.37 5.79
N LYS A 122 21.25 -0.82 6.14
CA LYS A 122 21.70 -2.19 5.84
C LYS A 122 20.84 -3.24 6.55
N LYS A 123 20.48 -3.01 7.81
CA LYS A 123 19.59 -3.90 8.58
C LYS A 123 18.21 -3.99 7.93
N ILE A 124 17.60 -2.85 7.59
CA ILE A 124 16.29 -2.79 6.92
C ILE A 124 16.34 -3.52 5.58
N ALA A 125 17.38 -3.29 4.77
CA ALA A 125 17.54 -3.95 3.48
C ALA A 125 17.68 -5.48 3.60
N LYS A 126 18.23 -5.99 4.70
CA LYS A 126 18.45 -7.43 4.93
C LYS A 126 17.27 -8.12 5.61
N SER A 127 16.63 -7.45 6.56
CA SER A 127 15.69 -8.06 7.51
C SER A 127 14.30 -7.41 7.52
N GLY A 128 14.09 -6.35 6.74
CA GLY A 128 12.86 -5.57 6.73
C GLY A 128 12.77 -4.59 7.89
N PHE A 129 11.59 -3.99 8.04
CA PHE A 129 11.29 -3.02 9.08
C PHE A 129 11.03 -3.70 10.43
N SER A 130 11.63 -3.20 11.49
CA SER A 130 11.39 -3.56 12.88
C SER A 130 10.23 -2.76 13.47
N MET A 131 9.68 -3.21 14.60
CA MET A 131 8.61 -2.46 15.28
C MET A 131 9.06 -1.10 15.78
N LEU A 132 10.35 -0.93 16.08
CA LEU A 132 10.89 0.36 16.49
C LEU A 132 10.80 1.38 15.36
N GLU A 133 11.24 1.03 14.15
CA GLU A 133 11.17 1.96 13.01
C GLU A 133 9.72 2.31 12.64
N LEU A 134 8.79 1.34 12.74
CA LEU A 134 7.36 1.60 12.52
C LEU A 134 6.76 2.51 13.61
N LYS A 135 7.21 2.35 14.86
CA LYS A 135 6.82 3.20 15.99
C LYS A 135 7.29 4.64 15.77
N GLU A 136 8.57 4.82 15.50
CA GLU A 136 9.19 6.13 15.26
C GLU A 136 8.54 6.85 14.07
N TYR A 137 8.22 6.11 12.99
CA TYR A 137 7.47 6.66 11.88
C TYR A 137 6.10 7.19 12.32
N GLY A 138 5.32 6.40 13.06
CA GLY A 138 4.02 6.84 13.56
C GLY A 138 4.10 8.06 14.48
N GLU A 139 5.10 8.08 15.37
CA GLU A 139 5.37 9.22 16.26
C GLU A 139 5.72 10.48 15.47
N SER A 140 6.54 10.37 14.41
CA SER A 140 6.86 11.48 13.51
C SER A 140 5.63 12.06 12.77
N ARG A 141 4.57 11.26 12.63
CA ARG A 141 3.29 11.66 12.05
C ARG A 141 2.29 12.21 13.08
N GLY A 142 2.70 12.38 14.33
CA GLY A 142 1.87 12.94 15.40
C GLY A 142 0.94 11.94 16.08
N PHE A 143 1.16 10.63 15.89
CA PHE A 143 0.46 9.59 16.64
C PHE A 143 1.20 9.28 17.94
N ALA A 144 0.46 9.03 19.01
CA ALA A 144 0.98 8.31 20.16
C ALA A 144 1.00 6.82 19.80
N VAL A 145 2.19 6.23 19.73
CA VAL A 145 2.36 4.83 19.35
C VAL A 145 2.89 4.03 20.55
N GLY A 146 2.15 2.97 20.91
CA GLY A 146 2.48 2.09 22.03
C GLY A 146 2.70 0.65 21.57
N GLY A 147 3.84 0.09 21.95
CA GLY A 147 4.14 -1.34 21.82
C GLY A 147 3.72 -2.08 23.09
N PHE A 148 3.02 -3.19 22.92
CA PHE A 148 2.38 -3.92 24.00
C PHE A 148 2.53 -5.42 23.83
N ARG A 149 2.71 -6.12 24.94
CA ARG A 149 2.63 -7.58 24.96
C ARG A 149 1.32 -8.03 25.60
N ILE A 150 0.63 -8.90 24.89
CA ILE A 150 -0.61 -9.53 25.30
C ILE A 150 -0.31 -11.03 25.38
N ASP A 151 -0.39 -11.58 26.59
CA ASP A 151 -0.02 -12.96 26.87
C ASP A 151 -1.14 -13.96 26.48
N GLU A 152 -2.38 -13.51 26.32
CA GLU A 152 -3.57 -14.35 26.05
C GLU A 152 -4.34 -13.80 24.84
N VAL A 153 -4.58 -14.62 23.82
CA VAL A 153 -5.26 -14.23 22.57
C VAL A 153 -6.68 -13.73 22.81
N GLU A 154 -7.37 -14.21 23.85
CA GLU A 154 -8.72 -13.80 24.22
C GLU A 154 -8.77 -12.31 24.59
N LYS A 155 -7.67 -11.75 25.11
CA LYS A 155 -7.58 -10.33 25.44
C LYS A 155 -7.60 -9.43 24.20
N LEU A 156 -7.34 -9.96 22.99
CA LEU A 156 -7.50 -9.21 21.74
C LEU A 156 -8.96 -8.76 21.52
N GLN A 157 -9.95 -9.45 22.10
CA GLN A 157 -11.35 -9.01 22.05
C GLN A 157 -11.58 -7.66 22.75
N LYS A 158 -10.72 -7.29 23.71
CA LYS A 158 -10.78 -6.02 24.42
C LYS A 158 -10.15 -4.88 23.62
N LEU A 159 -9.38 -5.20 22.59
CA LEU A 159 -8.75 -4.22 21.73
C LEU A 159 -9.81 -3.58 20.82
N LYS A 160 -10.13 -2.32 21.08
CA LYS A 160 -11.18 -1.58 20.36
C LYS A 160 -10.66 -0.80 19.15
N VAL A 161 -9.35 -0.79 18.96
CA VAL A 161 -8.65 -0.09 17.90
C VAL A 161 -7.86 -1.11 17.08
N PRO A 162 -7.62 -0.86 15.79
CA PRO A 162 -6.74 -1.71 15.02
C PRO A 162 -5.34 -1.68 15.60
N ALA A 163 -4.62 -2.78 15.45
CA ALA A 163 -3.22 -2.83 15.83
C ALA A 163 -2.40 -3.56 14.77
N ILE A 164 -1.15 -3.14 14.61
CA ILE A 164 -0.17 -3.89 13.83
C ILE A 164 0.39 -4.96 14.75
N THR A 165 0.58 -6.16 14.21
CA THR A 165 1.12 -7.28 14.96
C THR A 165 2.12 -8.02 14.12
N LEU A 166 2.97 -8.81 14.77
CA LEU A 166 3.88 -9.73 14.13
C LEU A 166 3.31 -11.16 14.23
N THR A 167 3.17 -11.83 13.10
CA THR A 167 2.85 -13.26 13.03
C THR A 167 4.03 -14.03 12.46
N ASN A 168 4.12 -15.32 12.77
CA ASN A 168 5.11 -16.23 12.24
C ASN A 168 4.41 -17.25 11.36
N ILE A 169 4.56 -17.09 10.04
CA ILE A 169 4.01 -18.02 9.06
C ILE A 169 5.16 -18.88 8.56
N ARG A 170 5.19 -20.16 8.99
CA ARG A 170 6.18 -21.16 8.53
C ARG A 170 7.65 -20.75 8.74
N GLY A 171 7.95 -20.11 9.86
CA GLY A 171 9.30 -19.66 10.20
C GLY A 171 9.65 -18.26 9.70
N TYR A 172 8.71 -17.56 9.03
CA TYR A 172 8.91 -16.20 8.55
C TYR A 172 8.03 -15.20 9.33
N ASN A 173 8.67 -14.18 9.89
CA ASN A 173 8.01 -13.10 10.60
C ASN A 173 7.33 -12.15 9.62
N HIS A 174 6.05 -11.87 9.82
CA HIS A 174 5.21 -11.12 8.90
C HIS A 174 4.34 -10.10 9.65
N PHE A 175 4.34 -8.86 9.16
CA PHE A 175 3.49 -7.82 9.74
C PHE A 175 2.10 -7.84 9.13
N VAL A 176 1.10 -7.84 10.00
CA VAL A 176 -0.31 -7.76 9.61
C VAL A 176 -1.06 -6.77 10.48
N VAL A 177 -2.18 -6.26 9.99
CA VAL A 177 -3.07 -5.37 10.76
C VAL A 177 -4.24 -6.19 11.29
N ILE A 178 -4.39 -6.25 12.60
CA ILE A 178 -5.61 -6.75 13.24
C ILE A 178 -6.67 -5.65 13.10
N LYS A 179 -7.75 -5.94 12.37
CA LYS A 179 -8.90 -5.04 12.21
C LYS A 179 -9.82 -5.09 13.44
N GLY A 180 -9.91 -6.27 14.05
CA GLY A 180 -10.71 -6.54 15.23
C GLY A 180 -10.99 -8.02 15.43
N VAL A 181 -11.63 -8.36 16.54
CA VAL A 181 -12.05 -9.72 16.87
C VAL A 181 -13.56 -9.75 17.06
N ARG A 182 -14.25 -10.69 16.39
CA ARG A 182 -15.70 -10.85 16.50
C ARG A 182 -16.09 -12.33 16.37
N ASN A 183 -16.97 -12.79 17.26
CA ASN A 183 -17.50 -14.16 17.27
C ASN A 183 -16.38 -15.22 17.24
N GLY A 184 -15.35 -15.06 18.09
CA GLY A 184 -14.22 -15.99 18.15
C GLY A 184 -13.29 -15.98 16.94
N ARG A 185 -13.40 -14.98 16.05
CA ARG A 185 -12.59 -14.87 14.84
C ARG A 185 -11.84 -13.55 14.78
N VAL A 186 -10.59 -13.61 14.35
CA VAL A 186 -9.69 -12.48 14.15
C VAL A 186 -9.76 -12.04 12.69
N PHE A 187 -10.10 -10.78 12.47
CA PHE A 187 -10.12 -10.17 11.14
C PHE A 187 -8.78 -9.48 10.90
N VAL A 188 -8.07 -9.92 9.87
CA VAL A 188 -6.70 -9.49 9.59
C VAL A 188 -6.64 -8.87 8.20
N ALA A 189 -6.07 -7.67 8.10
CA ALA A 189 -5.64 -7.07 6.85
C ALA A 189 -4.15 -7.39 6.63
N ASP A 190 -3.87 -8.28 5.70
CA ASP A 190 -2.52 -8.74 5.37
C ASP A 190 -2.02 -8.05 4.09
N PRO A 191 -0.91 -7.29 4.13
CA PRO A 191 -0.37 -6.62 2.93
C PRO A 191 0.07 -7.58 1.81
N ALA A 192 0.40 -8.83 2.12
CA ALA A 192 0.80 -9.85 1.15
C ALA A 192 -0.39 -10.65 0.62
N PHE A 193 -1.33 -11.02 1.50
CA PHE A 193 -2.42 -11.95 1.17
C PHE A 193 -3.82 -11.33 1.12
N GLY A 194 -3.97 -10.06 1.52
CA GLY A 194 -5.23 -9.32 1.59
C GLY A 194 -6.01 -9.55 2.88
N ASN A 195 -7.30 -9.22 2.88
CA ASN A 195 -8.18 -9.46 4.02
C ASN A 195 -8.36 -10.97 4.26
N ARG A 196 -8.14 -11.41 5.50
CA ARG A 196 -8.30 -12.80 5.95
C ARG A 196 -9.05 -12.85 7.28
N VAL A 197 -9.64 -14.01 7.55
CA VAL A 197 -10.30 -14.30 8.81
C VAL A 197 -9.71 -15.59 9.36
N ARG A 198 -9.30 -15.58 10.63
CA ARG A 198 -8.77 -16.76 11.34
C ARG A 198 -9.60 -17.03 12.59
N SER A 199 -9.68 -18.28 13.02
CA SER A 199 -10.15 -18.59 14.38
C SER A 199 -9.16 -17.98 15.39
N LEU A 200 -9.60 -17.77 16.64
CA LEU A 200 -8.68 -17.36 17.70
C LEU A 200 -7.55 -18.38 17.90
N GLU A 201 -7.90 -19.67 17.87
CA GLU A 201 -6.97 -20.80 18.02
C GLU A 201 -5.87 -20.77 16.95
N ASP A 202 -6.25 -20.74 15.66
CA ASP A 202 -5.29 -20.70 14.54
C ASP A 202 -4.43 -19.45 14.56
N PHE A 203 -4.97 -18.34 15.08
CA PHE A 203 -4.25 -17.08 15.16
C PHE A 203 -3.23 -17.10 16.31
N ASP A 204 -3.57 -17.69 17.45
CA ASP A 204 -2.69 -17.80 18.61
C ASP A 204 -1.42 -18.62 18.28
N GLU A 205 -1.57 -19.70 17.51
CA GLU A 205 -0.43 -20.52 17.07
C GLU A 205 0.59 -19.77 16.21
N GLU A 206 0.13 -18.80 15.40
CA GLU A 206 1.01 -17.99 14.54
C GLU A 206 1.41 -16.66 15.17
N TRP A 207 0.78 -16.24 16.27
CA TRP A 207 0.95 -14.90 16.83
C TRP A 207 2.02 -14.87 17.92
N ASN A 208 2.87 -13.84 17.92
CA ASN A 208 3.95 -13.73 18.90
C ASN A 208 3.57 -12.98 20.20
N GLY A 209 2.31 -12.56 20.32
CA GLY A 209 1.77 -11.82 21.47
C GLY A 209 2.08 -10.31 21.46
N VAL A 210 2.75 -9.78 20.44
CA VAL A 210 3.15 -8.36 20.40
C VAL A 210 2.25 -7.57 19.47
N VAL A 211 1.75 -6.43 19.96
CA VAL A 211 0.94 -5.49 19.17
C VAL A 211 1.49 -4.07 19.27
N LEU A 212 1.36 -3.33 18.18
CA LEU A 212 1.72 -1.93 18.03
C LEU A 212 0.43 -1.14 17.73
N VAL A 213 0.08 -0.24 18.65
CA VAL A 213 -1.17 0.53 18.63
C VAL A 213 -0.87 1.99 18.34
N PHE A 214 -1.60 2.58 17.39
CA PHE A 214 -1.47 3.98 17.01
C PHE A 214 -2.71 4.73 17.50
N VAL A 215 -2.53 5.84 18.21
CA VAL A 215 -3.63 6.65 18.75
C VAL A 215 -3.36 8.13 18.46
N ARG A 216 -4.35 8.88 17.97
CA ARG A 216 -4.30 10.34 17.87
C ARG A 216 -5.17 10.96 18.96
N ARG A 217 -4.68 11.99 19.67
CA ARG A 217 -5.45 12.64 20.75
C ARG A 217 -6.65 13.44 20.25
N ASP A 218 -6.54 13.96 19.03
CA ASP A 218 -7.54 14.78 18.35
C ASP A 218 -8.54 13.96 17.51
N LEU A 219 -8.18 12.72 17.15
CA LEU A 219 -9.11 11.75 16.57
C LEU A 219 -9.64 10.82 17.65
N SER A 220 -10.85 11.11 18.13
CA SER A 220 -11.64 10.11 18.83
C SER A 220 -11.65 8.81 18.02
N ALA A 221 -11.51 7.67 18.68
CA ALA A 221 -11.60 6.36 18.04
C ALA A 221 -12.97 6.11 17.35
N SER A 222 -13.93 7.03 17.48
CA SER A 222 -15.15 7.10 16.67
C SER A 222 -14.95 7.54 15.21
N GLY A 223 -13.78 8.08 14.84
CA GLY A 223 -13.43 8.44 13.46
C GLY A 223 -12.83 7.29 12.64
N PHE A 224 -12.70 6.11 13.24
CA PHE A 224 -12.07 4.94 12.66
C PHE A 224 -12.99 4.20 11.68
N LYS A 225 -12.47 3.82 10.50
CA LYS A 225 -13.26 3.29 9.36
C LYS A 225 -12.82 1.91 8.83
N LEU A 226 -11.85 1.24 9.45
CA LEU A 226 -11.41 -0.06 8.96
C LEU A 226 -12.43 -1.12 9.38
N GLU A 227 -13.41 -1.39 8.51
CA GLU A 227 -14.51 -2.30 8.80
C GLU A 227 -14.01 -3.74 8.89
N ALA A 228 -14.12 -4.36 10.06
CA ALA A 228 -13.88 -5.78 10.27
C ALA A 228 -15.05 -6.62 9.72
N GLY A 229 -15.41 -6.46 8.43
CA GLY A 229 -16.40 -7.29 7.72
C GLY A 229 -17.82 -7.35 8.33
N ALA A 230 -18.09 -6.59 9.38
CA ALA A 230 -19.37 -6.53 10.06
C ALA A 230 -19.40 -5.27 10.93
N ALA A 231 -20.22 -4.30 10.52
CA ALA A 231 -20.35 -3.00 11.18
C ALA A 231 -20.49 -3.15 12.71
N PRO A 232 -19.72 -2.41 13.52
CA PRO A 232 -19.95 -2.35 14.95
C PRO A 232 -21.19 -1.48 15.22
N PRO A 233 -22.08 -1.86 16.16
CA PRO A 233 -23.06 -0.93 16.69
C PRO A 233 -22.29 0.21 17.35
N THR A 234 -22.54 1.43 16.90
CA THR A 234 -21.82 2.61 17.35
C THR A 234 -22.17 2.95 18.80
N ARG A 235 -21.23 3.69 19.43
CA ARG A 235 -21.42 4.69 20.50
C ARG A 235 -20.97 4.28 21.91
N GLU A 236 -19.65 4.18 22.10
CA GLU A 236 -18.88 4.75 23.22
C GLU A 236 -17.43 4.26 23.14
N LEU A 237 -16.49 5.10 22.70
CA LEU A 237 -15.09 4.69 22.57
C LEU A 237 -14.04 5.68 23.10
N VAL A 238 -14.45 6.76 23.77
CA VAL A 238 -13.50 7.75 24.29
C VAL A 238 -13.14 7.55 25.77
N VAL A 239 -13.87 6.70 26.51
CA VAL A 239 -13.67 6.56 27.97
C VAL A 239 -12.81 5.33 28.37
N LEU A 240 -12.33 4.52 27.41
CA LEU A 240 -11.76 3.19 27.71
C LEU A 240 -10.26 3.02 27.47
N LEU A 241 -9.54 4.07 27.06
CA LEU A 241 -8.09 3.96 26.88
C LEU A 241 -7.33 3.80 28.21
N ASN A 242 -7.91 4.14 29.35
CA ASN A 242 -7.24 4.03 30.65
C ASN A 242 -7.28 2.61 31.29
N PRO A 243 -8.44 1.90 31.35
CA PRO A 243 -8.50 0.57 31.97
C PRO A 243 -8.08 -0.60 31.04
N VAL A 244 -8.04 -0.41 29.72
CA VAL A 244 -7.57 -1.45 28.79
C VAL A 244 -6.04 -1.53 28.78
N LEU A 245 -5.36 -0.39 28.88
CA LEU A 245 -3.89 -0.33 28.94
C LEU A 245 -3.31 -0.75 30.30
N SER A 246 -4.08 -0.67 31.39
CA SER A 246 -3.57 -1.01 32.73
C SER A 246 -3.24 -2.50 32.92
N ASN A 247 -3.84 -3.37 32.10
CA ASN A 247 -3.61 -4.83 32.14
C ASN A 247 -2.67 -5.34 31.02
N ILE A 248 -2.13 -4.43 30.21
CA ILE A 248 -1.27 -4.76 29.08
C ILE A 248 0.12 -4.20 29.40
N ARG A 249 1.11 -5.08 29.49
CA ARG A 249 2.47 -4.65 29.83
C ARG A 249 3.06 -3.87 28.66
N PRO A 250 3.44 -2.59 28.84
CA PRO A 250 4.14 -1.85 27.81
C PRO A 250 5.48 -2.53 27.57
N LEU A 251 5.87 -2.62 26.31
CA LEU A 251 7.13 -3.23 25.94
C LEU A 251 8.29 -2.21 26.08
N PRO A 252 9.39 -2.56 26.79
CA PRO A 252 10.58 -1.72 26.84
C PRO A 252 11.27 -1.68 25.47
N GLY A 253 11.78 -0.51 25.08
CA GLY A 253 12.33 -0.27 23.74
C GLY A 253 13.59 -1.08 23.46
N GLU A 254 13.44 -2.10 22.62
CA GLU A 254 14.29 -2.53 21.48
C GLU A 254 13.65 -3.82 20.91
N PHE A 255 13.12 -3.76 19.67
CA PHE A 255 12.62 -4.91 18.88
C PHE A 255 13.07 -4.78 17.42
#